data_AF-A0AA42HB09-F1
#
_entry.id   AF-A0AA42HB09-F1
#
_cell.length_a   1.000
_cell.length_b   1.000
_cell.length_c   1.000
_cell.angle_alpha   90.00
_cell.angle_beta   90.00
_cell.angle_gamma   90.00
#
_symmetry.space_group_name_H-M   'P 1'
#
loop_
_entity.id
_entity.type
_entity.pdbx_description
1 polymer ?
#
loop_
_entity_poly.entity_id
_entity_poly.type
_entity_poly.pdbx_seq_one_letter_code
_entity_poly.pdbx_strand_id
1 'polypeptide(L)'
;MRHLLFLHLLGATVWVGGHLVLLLGVLPRAMRQRDPQPVRQFEQLYERIGIPALLIQIITGFWLASLWLPHGQWFDTSPIARLVQAKLVLLGLTALLGAHARLALIPKLDGQRLPQLGLHIVLITLTAVAFVWVGSGFRFGGLF
;
A
#
# COMPACT_ATOMS: atom_id res chain seq x y z
N MET A 1 15.02 17.56 3.73
CA MET A 1 14.19 17.04 2.62
C MET A 1 14.77 15.78 1.95
N ARG A 2 16.04 15.76 1.50
CA ARG A 2 16.62 14.59 0.80
C ARG A 2 16.52 13.26 1.55
N HIS A 3 16.96 13.21 2.82
CA HIS A 3 16.90 11.99 3.63
C HIS A 3 15.46 11.52 3.91
N LEU A 4 14.55 12.48 4.12
CA LEU A 4 13.14 12.21 4.33
C LEU A 4 12.50 11.56 3.09
N LEU A 5 12.76 12.12 1.91
CA LEU A 5 12.30 11.55 0.64
C LEU A 5 12.91 10.17 0.38
N PHE A 6 14.20 9.97 0.68
CA PHE A 6 14.85 8.67 0.57
C PHE A 6 14.15 7.61 1.43
N LEU A 7 13.88 7.90 2.70
CA LEU A 7 13.17 6.98 3.60
C LEU A 7 11.74 6.71 3.13
N HIS A 8 11.03 7.74 2.64
CA HIS A 8 9.69 7.60 2.08
C HIS A 8 9.68 6.64 0.89
N LEU A 9 10.60 6.85 -0.07
CA LEU A 9 10.71 6.01 -1.26
C LEU A 9 11.17 4.59 -0.91
N LEU A 10 12.07 4.43 0.05
CA LEU A 10 12.48 3.10 0.52
C LEU A 10 11.27 2.33 1.08
N GLY A 11 10.48 2.96 1.97
CA GLY A 11 9.25 2.36 2.48
C GLY A 11 8.25 2.02 1.37
N ALA A 12 8.06 2.93 0.42
CA ALA A 12 7.17 2.73 -0.73
C ALA A 12 7.59 1.57 -1.65
N THR A 13 8.88 1.48 -1.97
CA THR A 13 9.39 0.40 -2.83
C THR A 13 9.26 -0.97 -2.17
N VAL A 14 9.49 -1.05 -0.86
CA VAL A 14 9.26 -2.27 -0.08
C VAL A 14 7.76 -2.61 -0.10
N TRP A 15 6.88 -1.69 0.32
CA TRP A 15 5.44 -1.96 0.38
C TRP A 15 4.85 -2.42 -0.96
N VAL A 16 5.11 -1.66 -2.04
CA VAL A 16 4.59 -1.95 -3.38
C VAL A 16 5.22 -3.22 -3.95
N GLY A 17 6.53 -3.40 -3.78
CA GLY A 17 7.26 -4.57 -4.24
C GLY A 17 6.73 -5.86 -3.59
N GLY A 18 6.50 -5.85 -2.28
CA GLY A 18 5.92 -6.99 -1.56
C GLY A 18 4.56 -7.40 -2.10
N HIS A 19 3.66 -6.44 -2.33
CA HIS A 19 2.35 -6.72 -2.89
C HIS A 19 2.41 -7.23 -4.33
N LEU A 20 3.30 -6.70 -5.17
CA LEU A 20 3.52 -7.22 -6.53
C LEU A 20 4.05 -8.65 -6.51
N VAL A 21 5.01 -8.98 -5.64
CA VAL A 21 5.52 -10.35 -5.48
C VAL A 21 4.41 -11.29 -5.00
N LEU A 22 3.60 -10.85 -4.03
CA LEU A 22 2.46 -11.62 -3.53
C LEU A 22 1.43 -11.89 -4.63
N LEU A 23 1.04 -10.86 -5.39
CA LEU A 23 0.03 -10.96 -6.45
C LEU A 23 0.51 -11.78 -7.65
N LEU A 24 1.73 -11.53 -8.13
CA LEU A 24 2.21 -12.05 -9.41
C LEU A 24 2.97 -13.38 -9.26
N GLY A 25 3.62 -13.59 -8.12
CA GLY A 25 4.44 -14.79 -7.87
C GLY A 25 3.73 -15.81 -6.98
N VAL A 26 3.27 -15.38 -5.81
CA VAL A 26 2.81 -16.30 -4.75
C VAL A 26 1.35 -16.73 -4.95
N LEU A 27 0.45 -15.78 -5.18
CA LEU A 27 -0.98 -16.02 -5.30
C LEU A 27 -1.34 -16.99 -6.45
N PRO A 28 -0.77 -16.90 -7.67
CA PRO A 28 -1.13 -17.81 -8.75
C PRO A 28 -0.78 -19.26 -8.43
N ARG A 29 0.34 -19.48 -7.72
CA ARG A 29 0.74 -20.82 -7.25
C ARG A 29 -0.24 -21.34 -6.21
N ALA A 30 -0.56 -20.54 -5.20
CA ALA A 30 -1.53 -20.88 -4.16
C ALA A 30 -2.90 -21.24 -4.76
N MET A 31 -3.36 -20.47 -5.75
CA MET A 31 -4.64 -20.70 -6.42
C MET A 31 -4.68 -22.00 -7.23
N ARG A 32 -3.62 -22.29 -8.00
CA ARG A 32 -3.52 -23.56 -8.76
C ARG A 32 -3.51 -24.77 -7.84
N GLN A 33 -2.84 -24.67 -6.70
CA GLN A 33 -2.71 -25.76 -5.72
C GLN A 33 -3.91 -25.84 -4.76
N ARG A 34 -4.79 -24.83 -4.78
CA ARG A 34 -5.86 -24.63 -3.78
C ARG A 34 -5.34 -24.70 -2.34
N ASP A 35 -4.09 -24.27 -2.15
CA ASP A 35 -3.36 -24.36 -0.90
C ASP A 35 -2.99 -22.94 -0.44
N PRO A 36 -3.46 -22.48 0.73
CA PRO A 36 -3.12 -21.17 1.27
C PRO A 36 -1.69 -21.09 1.86
N GLN A 37 -0.98 -22.21 2.03
CA GLN A 37 0.35 -22.23 2.67
C GLN A 37 1.37 -21.27 2.03
N PRO A 38 1.51 -21.18 0.70
CA PRO A 38 2.45 -20.23 0.08
C PRO A 38 2.16 -18.77 0.48
N VAL A 39 0.88 -18.39 0.58
CA VAL A 39 0.48 -17.04 1.01
C VAL A 39 0.80 -16.84 2.49
N ARG A 40 0.49 -17.81 3.35
CA ARG A 40 0.79 -17.74 4.79
C ARG A 40 2.29 -17.60 5.06
N GLN A 41 3.11 -18.38 4.35
CA GLN A 41 4.58 -18.32 4.49
C GLN A 41 5.13 -16.96 4.04
N PHE A 42 4.63 -16.44 2.91
CA PHE A 42 5.00 -15.10 2.45
C PHE A 42 4.62 -14.04 3.48
N GLU A 43 3.39 -14.04 3.98
CA GLU A 43 2.93 -13.06 4.96
C GLU A 43 3.74 -13.10 6.27
N GLN A 44 4.01 -14.29 6.81
CA GLN A 44 4.79 -14.44 8.05
C GLN A 44 6.21 -13.85 7.94
N LEU A 45 6.84 -14.02 6.78
CA LEU A 45 8.16 -13.45 6.50
C LEU A 45 8.06 -11.95 6.24
N TYR A 46 7.13 -11.56 5.37
CA TYR A 46 7.07 -10.21 4.83
C TYR A 46 6.46 -9.20 5.81
N GLU A 47 5.52 -9.60 6.67
CA GLU A 47 4.87 -8.69 7.65
C GLU A 47 5.91 -7.99 8.54
N ARG A 48 6.97 -8.71 8.93
CA ARG A 48 8.09 -8.19 9.76
C ARG A 48 8.89 -7.08 9.09
N ILE A 49 8.84 -6.97 7.76
CA ILE A 49 9.55 -5.97 6.97
C ILE A 49 8.56 -4.92 6.42
N GLY A 50 7.42 -5.40 5.90
CA GLY A 50 6.38 -4.62 5.26
C GLY A 50 5.66 -3.67 6.22
N ILE A 51 5.32 -4.09 7.45
CA ILE A 51 4.67 -3.19 8.42
C ILE A 51 5.62 -2.05 8.83
N PRO A 52 6.88 -2.29 9.23
CA PRO A 52 7.82 -1.21 9.49
C PRO A 52 8.02 -0.28 8.29
N ALA A 53 8.12 -0.82 7.07
CA ALA A 53 8.25 -0.03 5.85
C ALA A 53 7.02 0.88 5.61
N LEU A 54 5.80 0.35 5.80
CA LEU A 54 4.57 1.12 5.72
C LEU A 54 4.54 2.24 6.76
N LEU A 55 4.92 1.96 8.02
CA LEU A 55 4.96 2.97 9.08
C LEU A 55 5.95 4.10 8.74
N ILE A 56 7.16 3.75 8.29
CA ILE A 56 8.15 4.73 7.84
C ILE A 56 7.58 5.57 6.70
N GLN A 57 6.96 4.94 5.69
CA GLN A 57 6.37 5.63 4.56
C GLN A 57 5.23 6.58 4.97
N ILE A 58 4.36 6.18 5.90
CA ILE A 58 3.26 7.01 6.41
C ILE A 58 3.82 8.23 7.12
N ILE A 59 4.71 8.04 8.10
CA ILE A 59 5.28 9.14 8.90
C ILE A 59 6.01 10.14 7.99
N THR A 60 6.87 9.62 7.11
CA THR A 60 7.62 10.46 6.18
C THR A 60 6.72 11.13 5.13
N GLY A 61 5.62 10.47 4.72
CA GLY A 61 4.65 11.02 3.77
C GLY A 61 3.88 12.20 4.34
N PHE A 62 3.39 12.10 5.57
CA PHE A 62 2.74 13.22 6.26
C PHE A 62 3.69 14.40 6.47
N TRP A 63 4.95 14.13 6.81
CA TRP A 63 5.96 15.17 6.96
C TRP A 63 6.31 15.82 5.61
N LEU A 64 6.44 15.05 4.53
CA LEU A 64 6.63 15.63 3.20
C LEU A 64 5.44 16.50 2.79
N ALA A 65 4.21 16.06 3.03
CA ALA A 65 3.02 16.84 2.72
C ALA A 65 2.98 18.17 3.47
N SER A 66 3.37 18.21 4.75
CA SER A 66 3.39 19.46 5.54
C SER A 66 4.48 20.44 5.12
N LEU A 67 5.56 19.94 4.51
CA LEU A 67 6.61 20.78 3.93
C LEU A 67 6.21 21.40 2.57
N TRP A 68 5.25 20.79 1.88
CA TRP A 68 4.83 21.21 0.54
C TRP A 68 3.57 22.08 0.57
N LEU A 69 2.68 21.81 1.52
CA LEU A 69 1.42 22.51 1.66
C LEU A 69 1.04 22.64 3.15
N PRO A 70 0.70 23.83 3.64
CA PRO A 70 0.21 24.01 5.01
C PRO A 70 -1.01 23.12 5.29
N HIS A 71 -1.12 22.60 6.51
CA HIS A 71 -2.20 21.67 6.90
C HIS A 71 -3.61 22.20 6.60
N GLY A 72 -3.85 23.50 6.80
CA GLY A 72 -5.14 24.13 6.52
C GLY A 72 -5.55 24.14 5.05
N GLN A 73 -4.60 23.90 4.14
CA GLN A 73 -4.82 23.93 2.69
C GLN A 73 -4.90 22.52 2.07
N TRP A 74 -4.77 21.45 2.87
CA TRP A 74 -4.77 20.08 2.36
C TRP A 74 -6.08 19.70 1.64
N PHE A 75 -7.19 20.35 2.00
CA PHE A 75 -8.51 20.13 1.41
C PHE A 75 -8.94 21.21 0.40
N ASP A 76 -7.99 22.04 -0.05
CA ASP A 76 -8.25 23.04 -1.10
C ASP A 76 -8.35 22.39 -2.49
N THR A 77 -8.59 23.22 -3.51
CA THR A 77 -8.74 22.81 -4.90
C THR A 77 -7.43 22.86 -5.72
N SER A 78 -6.32 23.25 -5.09
CA SER A 78 -5.02 23.33 -5.77
C SER A 78 -4.57 21.94 -6.27
N PRO A 79 -3.78 21.85 -7.35
CA PRO A 79 -3.28 20.57 -7.84
C PRO A 79 -2.54 19.75 -6.78
N ILE A 80 -1.73 20.41 -5.95
CA ILE A 80 -1.00 19.77 -4.84
C ILE A 80 -1.96 19.28 -3.75
N ALA A 81 -2.98 20.07 -3.39
CA ALA A 81 -4.00 19.64 -2.43
C ALA A 81 -4.74 18.38 -2.91
N ARG A 82 -5.11 18.31 -4.19
CA ARG A 82 -5.72 17.11 -4.79
C ARG A 82 -4.82 15.88 -4.73
N LEU A 83 -3.51 16.03 -4.91
CA LEU A 83 -2.54 14.94 -4.73
C LEU A 83 -2.49 14.46 -3.28
N VAL A 84 -2.49 15.39 -2.31
CA VAL A 84 -2.54 15.05 -0.87
C VAL A 84 -3.82 14.29 -0.54
N GLN A 85 -4.99 14.82 -0.95
CA GLN A 85 -6.29 14.17 -0.74
C GLN A 85 -6.32 12.75 -1.33
N ALA A 86 -5.86 12.58 -2.57
CA ALA A 86 -5.79 11.27 -3.21
C ALA A 86 -4.91 10.30 -2.39
N LYS A 87 -3.75 10.73 -1.90
CA LYS A 87 -2.91 9.90 -1.01
C LYS A 87 -3.59 9.57 0.32
N LEU A 88 -4.34 10.49 0.91
CA LEU A 88 -5.10 10.24 2.15
C LEU A 88 -6.22 9.21 1.93
N VAL A 89 -6.94 9.29 0.81
CA VAL A 89 -7.94 8.30 0.42
C VAL A 89 -7.30 6.92 0.22
N LEU A 90 -6.18 6.86 -0.54
CA LEU A 90 -5.44 5.61 -0.75
C LEU A 90 -4.90 5.02 0.57
N LEU A 91 -4.49 5.88 1.51
CA LEU A 91 -4.04 5.47 2.85
C LEU A 91 -5.20 4.83 3.63
N GLY A 92 -6.37 5.48 3.60
CA GLY A 92 -7.60 4.95 4.21
C GLY A 92 -7.99 3.59 3.61
N LEU A 93 -7.97 3.46 2.28
CA LEU A 93 -8.24 2.20 1.60
C LEU A 93 -7.24 1.10 1.98
N THR A 94 -5.95 1.44 2.07
CA THR A 94 -4.89 0.52 2.51
C THR A 94 -5.14 0.02 3.93
N ALA A 95 -5.48 0.93 4.86
CA ALA A 95 -5.78 0.58 6.24
C ALA A 95 -7.02 -0.33 6.35
N LEU A 96 -8.11 0.01 5.64
CA LEU A 96 -9.34 -0.77 5.64
C LEU A 96 -9.14 -2.17 5.07
N LEU A 97 -8.52 -2.29 3.90
CA LEU A 97 -8.22 -3.57 3.26
C LEU A 97 -7.28 -4.42 4.11
N GLY A 98 -6.22 -3.81 4.67
CA GLY A 98 -5.27 -4.49 5.54
C GLY A 98 -5.91 -5.00 6.84
N ALA A 99 -6.71 -4.15 7.49
CA ALA A 99 -7.44 -4.54 8.71
C ALA A 99 -8.44 -5.67 8.43
N HIS A 100 -9.22 -5.57 7.35
CA HIS A 100 -10.17 -6.62 6.97
C HIS A 100 -9.47 -7.94 6.64
N ALA A 101 -8.37 -7.91 5.88
CA ALA A 101 -7.59 -9.11 5.59
C ALA A 101 -7.07 -9.77 6.87
N ARG A 102 -6.46 -8.99 7.77
CA ARG A 102 -5.83 -9.49 9.01
C ARG A 102 -6.82 -9.98 10.06
N LEU A 103 -7.95 -9.31 10.20
CA LEU A 103 -8.92 -9.62 11.25
C LEU A 103 -10.01 -10.60 10.80
N ALA A 104 -10.38 -10.62 9.51
CA ALA A 104 -11.49 -11.42 9.01
C ALA A 104 -11.08 -12.60 8.11
N LEU A 105 -10.11 -12.40 7.20
CA LEU A 105 -9.76 -13.40 6.18
C LEU A 105 -8.66 -14.35 6.62
N ILE A 106 -7.49 -13.82 6.98
CA ILE A 106 -6.29 -14.61 7.32
C ILE A 106 -6.56 -15.62 8.47
N PRO A 107 -7.26 -15.26 9.55
CA PRO A 107 -7.53 -16.20 10.65
C PRO A 107 -8.37 -17.41 10.22
N LYS A 108 -9.21 -17.23 9.20
CA LYS A 108 -10.16 -18.25 8.70
C LYS A 108 -9.74 -18.82 7.35
N LEU A 109 -8.52 -18.55 6.89
CA LEU A 109 -8.10 -18.85 5.52
C LEU A 109 -7.93 -20.35 5.29
N ASP A 110 -8.67 -20.88 4.32
CA ASP A 110 -8.58 -22.24 3.81
C ASP A 110 -8.57 -22.21 2.28
N GLY A 111 -8.53 -23.38 1.63
CA GLY A 111 -8.56 -23.47 0.18
C GLY A 111 -9.85 -22.91 -0.46
N GLN A 112 -10.97 -22.89 0.26
CA GLN A 112 -12.27 -22.39 -0.25
C GLN A 112 -12.35 -20.86 -0.22
N ARG A 113 -11.74 -20.23 0.80
CA ARG A 113 -11.70 -18.77 0.98
C ARG A 113 -10.54 -18.11 0.25
N LEU A 114 -9.64 -18.89 -0.34
CA LEU A 114 -8.48 -18.38 -1.05
C LEU A 114 -8.82 -17.42 -2.21
N PRO A 115 -9.90 -17.62 -3.00
CA PRO A 115 -10.30 -16.64 -4.01
C PRO A 115 -10.73 -15.27 -3.41
N GLN A 116 -11.38 -15.28 -2.24
CA GLN A 116 -11.77 -14.06 -1.53
C GLN A 116 -10.54 -13.27 -1.06
N LEU A 117 -9.52 -13.97 -0.57
CA LEU A 117 -8.23 -13.37 -0.25
C LEU A 117 -7.50 -12.89 -1.52
N GLY A 118 -7.58 -13.65 -2.62
CA GLY A 118 -7.03 -13.25 -3.91
C GLY A 118 -7.58 -11.91 -4.40
N LEU A 119 -8.89 -11.68 -4.30
CA LEU A 119 -9.51 -10.38 -4.60
C LEU A 119 -8.93 -9.28 -3.70
N HIS A 120 -8.75 -9.52 -2.41
CA HIS A 120 -8.13 -8.54 -1.51
C HIS A 120 -6.69 -8.22 -1.89
N ILE A 121 -5.91 -9.23 -2.26
CA ILE A 121 -4.53 -9.06 -2.73
C ILE A 121 -4.51 -8.20 -4.00
N VAL A 122 -5.42 -8.41 -4.94
CA VAL A 122 -5.55 -7.55 -6.13
C VAL A 122 -5.86 -6.11 -5.72
N LEU A 123 -6.88 -5.90 -4.88
CA LEU A 123 -7.31 -4.56 -4.47
C LEU A 123 -6.23 -3.78 -3.72
N ILE A 124 -5.53 -4.42 -2.78
CA ILE A 124 -4.44 -3.76 -2.03
C ILE A 124 -3.25 -3.46 -2.95
N THR A 125 -2.95 -4.34 -3.92
CA THR A 125 -1.86 -4.12 -4.88
C THR A 125 -2.18 -2.97 -5.82
N LEU A 126 -3.41 -2.88 -6.33
CA LEU A 126 -3.86 -1.74 -7.13
C LEU A 126 -3.78 -0.43 -6.34
N THR A 127 -4.18 -0.44 -5.07
CA THR A 127 -4.06 0.72 -4.18
C THR A 127 -2.59 1.13 -3.98
N ALA A 128 -1.69 0.16 -3.80
CA ALA A 128 -0.26 0.41 -3.66
C ALA A 128 0.37 0.98 -4.94
N VAL A 129 0.01 0.47 -6.12
CA VAL A 129 0.46 1.01 -7.41
C VAL A 129 -0.09 2.42 -7.66
N ALA A 130 -1.37 2.65 -7.32
CA ALA A 130 -1.96 3.99 -7.39
C ALA A 130 -1.23 4.99 -6.49
N PHE A 131 -0.73 4.58 -5.32
CA PHE A 131 0.10 5.42 -4.46
C PHE A 131 1.37 5.92 -5.15
N VAL A 132 2.02 5.07 -5.95
CA VAL A 132 3.20 5.40 -6.74
C VAL A 132 2.82 6.39 -7.85
N TRP A 133 1.74 6.10 -8.58
CA TRP A 133 1.25 6.96 -9.65
C TRP A 133 0.94 8.37 -9.14
N VAL A 134 0.09 8.49 -8.12
CA VAL A 134 -0.22 9.77 -7.45
C VAL A 134 1.05 10.40 -6.86
N GLY A 135 1.97 9.61 -6.33
CA GLY A 135 3.27 10.08 -5.84
C GLY A 135 4.10 10.79 -6.91
N SER A 136 4.10 10.29 -8.15
CA SER A 136 4.84 10.91 -9.25
C SER A 136 4.31 12.29 -9.62
N GLY A 137 3.00 12.54 -9.46
CA GLY A 137 2.36 13.82 -9.78
C GLY A 137 2.93 15.01 -8.98
N PHE A 138 3.46 14.75 -7.78
CA PHE A 138 4.16 15.77 -7.00
C PHE A 138 5.40 16.33 -7.70
N ARG A 139 6.09 15.53 -8.54
CA ARG A 139 7.22 16.01 -9.35
C ARG A 139 6.76 16.88 -10.53
N PHE A 140 5.58 16.61 -11.08
CA PHE A 140 5.06 17.26 -12.28
C PHE A 140 4.08 18.41 -11.98
N GLY A 141 3.75 18.65 -10.71
CA GLY A 141 2.84 19.71 -10.29
C GLY A 141 1.35 19.37 -10.41
N GLY A 142 1.00 18.12 -10.71
CA GLY A 142 -0.39 17.68 -10.92
C GLY A 142 -0.49 16.21 -11.34
N LEU A 143 -1.73 15.70 -11.42
CA LEU A 143 -2.01 14.34 -11.92
C LEU A 143 -2.10 14.27 -13.45
N PHE A 144 -2.37 15.41 -14.10
CA PHE A 144 -2.55 15.57 -15.54
C PHE A 144 -1.98 16.92 -15.97
#